data_AF-A0A661H5E3-F1
#
_entry.id   AF-A0A661H5E3-F1
#
_cell.length_a   1.000
_cell.length_b   1.000
_cell.length_c   1.000
_cell.angle_alpha   90.00
_cell.angle_beta   90.00
_cell.angle_gamma   90.00
#
_symmetry.space_group_name_H-M   'P 1'
#
loop_
_entity.id
_entity.type
_entity.pdbx_description
1 polymer ?
#
loop_
_entity_poly.entity_id
_entity_poly.type
_entity_poly.pdbx_seq_one_letter_code
_entity_poly.pdbx_strand_id
1 'polypeptide(L)' 'RLDVLDARMDEQLREELWWYRDLRRYGTVPHAGFGLGFERLLNYVTGMENVRDAIPFPRTPGHAVF' A
#
# COMPACT_ATOMS: atom_id res chain seq x y z
N ARG A 1 -11.90 -16.57 9.35
CA ARG A 1 -10.89 -15.48 9.24
C ARG A 1 -11.52 -14.11 8.96
N LEU A 2 -12.76 -14.01 8.48
CA LEU A 2 -13.45 -12.71 8.36
C LEU A 2 -13.68 -12.09 9.74
N ASP A 3 -14.08 -12.89 10.72
CA ASP A 3 -14.14 -12.59 12.16
C ASP A 3 -12.87 -11.90 12.72
N VAL A 4 -11.69 -12.44 12.39
CA VAL A 4 -10.41 -11.88 12.86
C VAL A 4 -10.08 -10.56 12.16
N LEU A 5 -10.45 -10.42 10.88
CA LEU A 5 -10.29 -9.18 10.14
C LEU A 5 -11.21 -8.10 10.71
N ASP A 6 -12.49 -8.45 10.91
CA ASP A 6 -13.50 -7.54 11.45
C ASP A 6 -13.04 -7.04 12.84
N ALA A 7 -12.63 -7.93 13.74
CA ALA A 7 -12.14 -7.55 15.07
C ALA A 7 -10.97 -6.54 15.08
N ARG A 8 -10.21 -6.42 13.99
CA ARG A 8 -9.08 -5.48 13.84
C ARG A 8 -9.43 -4.22 13.04
N MET A 9 -10.56 -4.19 12.36
CA MET A 9 -11.01 -3.05 11.59
C MET A 9 -11.89 -2.12 12.44
N ASP A 10 -11.71 -0.82 12.24
CA ASP A 10 -12.63 0.21 12.71
C ASP A 10 -14.01 0.10 12.03
N GLU A 11 -15.08 0.49 12.74
CA GLU A 11 -16.45 0.32 12.25
C GLU A 11 -16.73 1.14 10.99
N GLN A 12 -16.27 2.38 10.93
CA GLN A 12 -16.45 3.23 9.75
C GLN A 12 -15.73 2.62 8.53
N LEU A 13 -14.53 2.08 8.76
CA LEU A 13 -13.74 1.45 7.70
C LEU A 13 -14.39 0.14 7.19
N ARG A 14 -15.14 -0.57 8.04
CA ARG A 14 -15.87 -1.80 7.64
C ARG A 14 -17.02 -1.49 6.69
N GLU A 15 -17.68 -0.36 6.87
CA GLU A 15 -18.73 0.11 5.96
C GLU A 15 -18.14 0.59 4.64
N GLU A 16 -17.10 1.42 4.67
CA GLU A 16 -16.47 1.93 3.45
C GLU A 16 -15.81 0.82 2.60
N LEU A 17 -15.21 -0.18 3.25
CA LEU A 17 -14.54 -1.32 2.61
C LEU A 17 -15.41 -2.59 2.58
N TRP A 18 -16.74 -2.46 2.59
CA TRP A 18 -17.67 -3.60 2.59
C TRP A 18 -17.37 -4.59 1.44
N TRP A 19 -17.01 -4.08 0.26
CA TRP A 19 -16.68 -4.86 -0.93
C TRP A 19 -15.45 -5.74 -0.70
N TYR A 20 -14.45 -5.25 0.05
CA TYR A 20 -13.23 -5.97 0.35
C TYR A 20 -13.49 -7.10 1.36
N ARG A 21 -14.43 -6.88 2.29
CA ARG A 21 -14.88 -7.90 3.24
C ARG A 21 -15.64 -9.02 2.54
N ASP A 22 -16.46 -8.70 1.54
CA ASP A 22 -17.23 -9.69 0.80
C ASP A 22 -16.34 -10.70 0.07
N LEU A 23 -15.18 -10.27 -0.45
CA LEU A 23 -14.16 -11.14 -1.06
C LEU A 23 -13.67 -12.25 -0.12
N ARG A 24 -13.77 -12.06 1.21
CA ARG A 24 -13.31 -13.02 2.22
C ARG A 24 -14.45 -13.86 2.80
N ARG A 25 -15.70 -13.65 2.37
CA ARG A 25 -16.91 -14.32 2.87
C ARG A 25 -16.96 -15.81 2.50
N TYR A 26 -16.55 -16.15 1.27
CA TYR A 26 -16.61 -17.53 0.75
C TYR A 26 -15.31 -18.32 0.91
N GLY A 27 -14.41 -17.84 1.77
CA GLY A 27 -13.12 -18.47 2.03
C GLY A 27 -11.98 -17.85 1.23
N THR A 28 -10.80 -17.84 1.84
CA THR A 28 -9.55 -17.37 1.23
C THR A 28 -8.44 -18.31 1.65
N VAL A 29 -7.51 -18.61 0.73
CA VAL A 29 -6.33 -19.41 1.07
C VAL A 29 -5.42 -18.64 2.02
N PRO A 30 -4.70 -19.30 2.94
CA PRO A 30 -3.66 -18.62 3.73
C PRO A 30 -2.60 -18.01 2.80
N HIS A 31 -2.54 -16.68 2.76
CA HIS A 31 -1.61 -15.92 1.93
C HIS A 31 -0.85 -14.91 2.78
N ALA A 32 0.33 -14.55 2.29
CA ALA A 32 1.15 -13.46 2.77
C ALA A 32 1.71 -12.70 1.56
N GLY A 33 2.11 -11.45 1.75
CA GLY A 33 2.71 -10.63 0.70
C GLY A 33 3.60 -9.57 1.33
N PHE A 34 4.48 -8.99 0.52
CA PHE A 34 5.32 -7.87 0.91
C PHE A 34 5.21 -6.75 -0.13
N GLY A 35 5.44 -5.52 0.29
CA GLY A 35 5.52 -4.36 -0.59
C GLY A 35 6.95 -3.83 -0.61
N LEU A 36 7.49 -3.56 -1.79
CA LEU A 36 8.80 -2.95 -1.96
C LEU A 36 8.65 -1.71 -2.85
N GLY A 37 9.04 -0.55 -2.31
CA GLY A 37 9.11 0.67 -3.11
C GLY A 37 10.34 0.60 -4.00
N PHE A 38 10.14 0.59 -5.32
CA PHE A 38 11.22 0.44 -6.30
C PHE A 38 12.27 1.55 -6.16
N GLU A 39 11.83 2.79 -5.99
CA GLU A 39 12.71 3.96 -5.85
C GLU A 39 13.47 3.93 -4.52
N ARG A 40 12.87 3.36 -3.46
CA ARG A 40 13.57 3.12 -2.18
C ARG A 40 14.60 2.00 -2.28
N LEU A 41 14.31 0.95 -3.05
CA LEU A 41 15.29 -0.09 -3.35
C LEU A 41 16.48 0.51 -4.09
N LEU A 42 16.23 1.35 -5.10
CA LEU A 42 17.28 2.03 -5.84
C LEU A 42 18.14 2.90 -4.92
N ASN A 43 17.54 3.75 -4.09
CA ASN A 43 18.27 4.55 -3.10
C ASN A 43 19.17 3.68 -2.20
N TYR A 44 18.65 2.54 -1.74
CA TYR A 44 19.41 1.63 -0.89
C TYR A 44 20.61 1.01 -1.62
N VAL A 45 20.44 0.64 -2.90
CA VAL A 45 21.51 0.04 -3.72
C VAL A 45 22.54 1.08 -4.17
N THR A 46 22.10 2.30 -4.49
CA THR A 46 22.96 3.38 -5.02
C THR A 46 23.60 4.24 -3.93
N GLY A 47 23.11 4.16 -2.69
CA GLY A 47 23.54 5.03 -1.59
C GLY A 47 23.03 6.47 -1.69
N MET A 48 22.03 6.73 -2.53
CA MET A 48 21.42 8.06 -2.66
C MET A 48 20.60 8.43 -1.43
N GLU A 49 20.84 9.62 -0.88
CA GLU A 49 20.13 10.11 0.32
C GLU A 49 18.67 10.50 0.02
N ASN A 50 18.36 10.91 -1.21
CA ASN A 50 17.03 11.37 -1.59
C ASN A 50 16.44 10.61 -2.78
N VAL A 51 15.21 10.16 -2.62
CA VAL A 51 14.45 9.43 -3.67
C VAL A 51 14.16 10.28 -4.90
N ARG A 52 14.19 11.62 -4.76
CA ARG A 52 14.00 12.54 -5.88
C ARG A 52 15.13 12.45 -6.90
N ASP A 53 16.33 12.09 -6.47
CA ASP A 53 17.50 11.98 -7.36
C ASP A 53 17.49 10.68 -8.18
N ALA A 54 16.69 9.70 -7.75
CA ALA A 54 16.47 8.44 -8.45
C ALA A 54 15.29 8.48 -9.43
N ILE A 55 14.47 9.54 -9.42
CA ILE A 55 13.25 9.66 -10.25
C ILE A 55 13.43 10.74 -11.31
N PRO A 56 13.36 10.42 -12.62
CA PRO A 56 13.52 11.40 -13.69
C PRO A 56 12.48 12.54 -13.68
N PHE A 57 11.24 12.25 -13.25
CA PHE A 57 10.15 13.21 -13.12
C PHE A 57 9.50 13.11 -11.74
N PRO A 58 10.09 13.72 -10.70
CA PRO A 58 9.60 13.59 -9.33
C PRO A 58 8.23 14.27 -9.19
N ARG A 59 7.26 13.55 -8.63
CA ARG A 59 5.94 14.11 -8.26
C ARG A 59 6.00 14.51 -6.79
N THR A 60 5.83 15.80 -6.52
CA THR A 60 5.77 16.33 -5.16
C THR A 60 4.51 17.19 -4.98
N PRO A 61 3.95 17.26 -3.76
CA PRO A 61 2.83 18.16 -3.48
C PRO A 61 3.15 19.59 -3.95
N GLY A 62 2.26 20.22 -4.71
CA GLY A 62 2.44 21.57 -5.25
C GLY A 62 3.33 21.67 -6.51
N HIS A 63 3.87 20.56 -7.01
CA HIS A 63 4.69 20.55 -8.23
C HIS A 63 3.99 19.77 -9.33
N ALA A 64 3.24 20.48 -10.15
CA ALA A 64 2.67 19.96 -11.37
C ALA A 64 2.84 20.99 -12.47
N VAL A 65 3.69 20.64 -13.45
CA VAL A 65 3.92 21.44 -14.65
C VAL A 65 2.80 21.09 -15.62
N PHE A 66 1.64 21.71 -15.42
CA PHE A 66 0.55 21.75 -16.40
C PHE A 66 0.31 23.20 -16.83
#